data_AF-A0A501XWB5-F1
#
_entry.id   AF-A0A501XWB5-F1
#
_cell.length_a   1.000
_cell.length_b   1.000
_cell.length_c   1.000
_cell.angle_alpha   90.00
_cell.angle_beta   90.00
_cell.angle_gamma   90.00
#
_symmetry.space_group_name_H-M   'P 1'
#
loop_
_entity.id
_entity.type
_entity.pdbx_description
1 polymer ?
#
loop_
_entity_poly.entity_id
_entity_poly.type
_entity_poly.pdbx_seq_one_letter_code
_entity_poly.pdbx_strand_id
1 'polypeptide(L)' 'MKTLSIICPQDAPVCMDALLDYINTWHDEFYVKEAGQLEIKVDEEILDSERFILRKHFPWVTVDILN' A
#
# COMPACT_ATOMS: atom_id res chain seq x y z
N MET A 1 -11.52 -10.81 -2.79
CA MET A 1 -10.40 -10.11 -2.13
C MET A 1 -9.08 -10.52 -2.76
N LYS A 2 -8.29 -9.54 -3.18
CA LYS A 2 -6.92 -9.65 -3.66
C LYS A 2 -6.00 -8.92 -2.70
N THR A 3 -4.72 -9.26 -2.71
CA THR A 3 -3.73 -8.58 -1.87
C THR A 3 -2.95 -7.59 -2.71
N LEU A 4 -2.89 -6.33 -2.26
CA LEU A 4 -1.93 -5.35 -2.79
C LEU A 4 -0.69 -5.35 -1.90
N SER A 5 0.46 -5.53 -2.55
CA SER A 5 1.78 -5.35 -1.96
C SER A 5 2.24 -3.92 -2.22
N ILE A 6 2.54 -3.20 -1.15
CA ILE A 6 3.04 -1.83 -1.16
C ILE A 6 4.46 -1.85 -0.61
N ILE A 7 5.43 -1.68 -1.50
CA ILE A 7 6.86 -1.74 -1.17
C ILE A 7 7.37 -0.32 -0.97
N CYS A 8 7.91 -0.07 0.22
CA CYS A 8 8.48 1.21 0.57
C CYS A 8 10.01 1.20 0.37
N PRO A 9 10.61 2.22 -0.27
CA PRO A 9 12.06 2.34 -0.37
C PRO A 9 12.69 2.58 1.01
N GLN A 10 13.96 2.19 1.18
CA GLN A 10 14.68 2.40 2.46
C GLN A 10 14.77 3.88 2.85
N ASP A 11 14.95 4.77 1.88
CA ASP A 11 14.94 6.23 2.06
C ASP A 11 13.52 6.78 1.92
N ALA A 12 12.56 6.15 2.59
CA ALA A 12 11.18 6.59 2.56
C ALA A 12 11.07 8.08 2.96
N PRO A 13 10.32 8.89 2.20
CA PRO A 13 10.17 10.31 2.49
C PRO A 13 9.40 10.54 3.80
N VAL A 14 9.49 11.77 4.31
CA VAL A 14 8.79 12.22 5.54
C VAL A 14 7.27 11.97 5.49
N CYS A 15 6.68 11.83 4.29
CA CYS A 15 5.26 11.51 4.14
C CYS A 15 4.89 10.02 4.31
N MET A 16 5.79 9.18 4.83
CA MET A 16 5.48 7.81 5.23
C MET A 16 4.29 7.75 6.21
N ASP A 17 4.22 8.69 7.17
CA ASP A 17 3.12 8.72 8.14
C ASP A 17 1.76 8.89 7.45
N ALA A 18 1.67 9.69 6.38
CA ALA A 18 0.44 9.86 5.63
C ALA A 18 0.03 8.60 4.84
N LEU A 19 0.99 7.80 4.38
CA LEU A 19 0.72 6.50 3.76
C LEU A 19 0.16 5.53 4.80
N LEU A 20 0.79 5.45 5.97
CA LEU A 20 0.36 4.58 7.05
C LEU A 20 -1.02 4.98 7.58
N ASP A 21 -1.28 6.28 7.74
CA ASP A 21 -2.60 6.79 8.15
C ASP A 21 -3.67 6.43 7.12
N TYR A 22 -3.38 6.58 5.82
CA TYR A 22 -4.30 6.19 4.75
C TYR A 22 -4.64 4.69 4.83
N ILE A 23 -3.61 3.84 4.92
CA ILE A 23 -3.79 2.39 4.97
C ILE A 23 -4.60 1.99 6.19
N ASN A 24 -4.23 2.48 7.38
CA ASN A 24 -4.91 2.16 8.64
C ASN A 24 -6.35 2.66 8.71
N THR A 25 -6.69 3.72 7.97
CA THR A 25 -8.05 4.28 7.96
C THR A 25 -9.00 3.46 7.10
N TRP A 26 -8.53 2.97 5.95
CA TRP A 26 -9.38 2.43 4.90
C TRP A 26 -9.25 0.92 4.69
N HIS A 27 -8.17 0.31 5.18
CA HIS A 27 -7.84 -1.08 4.91
C HIS A 27 -7.52 -1.83 6.20
N ASP A 28 -7.93 -3.10 6.24
CA ASP A 28 -7.38 -4.04 7.21
C ASP A 28 -5.96 -4.40 6.78
N GLU A 29 -4.96 -3.81 7.46
CA GLU A 29 -3.54 -4.03 7.14
C GLU A 29 -2.98 -5.29 7.81
N PHE A 30 -2.10 -5.99 7.08
CA PHE A 30 -1.17 -6.96 7.66
C PHE A 30 0.25 -6.46 7.37
N TYR A 31 0.91 -5.93 8.40
CA TYR A 31 2.27 -5.39 8.25
C TYR A 31 3.32 -6.50 8.35
N VAL A 32 4.05 -6.76 7.26
CA VAL A 32 5.15 -7.72 7.21
C VAL A 32 6.47 -6.99 7.48
N LYS A 33 6.81 -6.85 8.77
CA LYS A 33 8.00 -6.12 9.26
C LYS A 33 9.33 -6.52 8.60
N GLU A 34 9.46 -7.78 8.18
CA GLU A 34 10.74 -8.34 7.72
C GLU A 34 11.13 -7.88 6.30
N ALA A 35 10.20 -7.34 5.51
CA ALA A 35 10.43 -6.99 4.10
C ALA A 35 10.34 -5.48 3.78
N GLY A 36 9.99 -4.62 4.75
CA GLY A 36 9.67 -3.21 4.45
C GLY A 36 8.44 -3.07 3.53
N GLN A 37 7.52 -4.03 3.64
CA GLN A 37 6.37 -4.20 2.76
C GLN A 37 5.08 -4.18 3.58
N LEU A 38 4.10 -3.42 3.09
CA LEU A 38 2.74 -3.39 3.60
C LEU A 38 1.87 -4.26 2.68
N GLU A 39 1.08 -5.15 3.26
CA GLU A 39 0.09 -5.92 2.53
C GLU A 39 -1.31 -5.53 2.99
N ILE A 40 -2.12 -5.09 2.04
CA ILE A 40 -3.51 -4.73 2.29
C ILE A 40 -4.43 -5.64 1.48
N LYS A 41 -5.55 -6.04 2.08
CA LYS A 41 -6.57 -6.80 1.35
C LYS A 41 -7.60 -5.87 0.77
N VAL A 42 -7.84 -6.01 -0.52
CA VAL A 42 -8.68 -5.11 -1.31
C VAL A 42 -9.67 -5.94 -2.12
N ASP A 43 -10.91 -5.47 -2.24
CA ASP A 43 -11.88 -6.10 -3.12
C ASP A 43 -11.54 -5.89 -4.59
N GLU A 44 -11.82 -6.92 -5.40
CA GLU A 44 -11.45 -6.92 -6.82
C GLU A 44 -12.09 -5.76 -7.59
N GLU A 45 -13.27 -5.32 -7.16
CA GLU A 45 -14.02 -4.20 -7.73
C GLU A 45 -13.32 -2.84 -7.54
N ILE A 46 -12.51 -2.69 -6.50
CA ILE A 46 -11.82 -1.43 -6.17
C ILE A 46 -10.30 -1.51 -6.36
N LEU A 47 -9.78 -2.67 -6.76
CA LEU A 47 -8.34 -2.96 -6.86
C LEU A 47 -7.59 -1.95 -7.74
N ASP A 48 -8.12 -1.66 -8.93
CA ASP A 48 -7.53 -0.69 -9.85
C ASP A 48 -7.61 0.74 -9.32
N SER A 49 -8.68 1.08 -8.61
CA SER A 49 -8.87 2.38 -7.97
C SER A 49 -7.84 2.60 -6.86
N GLU A 50 -7.66 1.62 -5.99
CA GLU A 50 -6.65 1.66 -4.91
C GLU A 50 -5.23 1.79 -5.47
N ARG A 51 -4.91 0.97 -6.48
CA ARG A 51 -3.62 1.05 -7.16
C ARG A 51 -3.38 2.42 -7.78
N PHE A 52 -4.41 3.05 -8.34
CA PHE A 52 -4.33 4.39 -8.89
C PHE A 52 -4.11 5.46 -7.80
N ILE A 53 -4.86 5.40 -6.70
CA ILE A 53 -4.72 6.33 -5.57
C ILE A 53 -3.30 6.26 -5.01
N LEU A 54 -2.81 5.06 -4.71
CA LEU A 54 -1.48 4.84 -4.16
C LEU A 54 -0.39 5.40 -5.08
N ARG A 55 -0.45 5.13 -6.39
CA ARG A 55 0.53 5.65 -7.35
C ARG A 55 0.47 7.16 -7.54
N LYS A 56 -0.73 7.75 -7.43
CA LYS A 56 -0.93 9.19 -7.61
C LYS A 56 -0.46 9.99 -6.41
N HIS A 57 -0.75 9.51 -5.20
CA HIS A 57 -0.50 10.25 -3.95
C HIS A 57 0.82 9.86 -3.28
N PHE A 58 1.29 8.63 -3.52
CA PHE A 58 2.56 8.10 -3.00
C PHE A 58 3.41 7.54 -4.15
N PRO A 59 3.84 8.37 -5.12
CA PRO A 59 4.53 7.89 -6.34
C PRO A 59 5.88 7.21 -6.08
N TRP A 60 6.39 7.30 -4.86
CA TRP A 60 7.64 6.71 -4.39
C TRP A 60 7.48 5.26 -3.91
N VAL A 61 6.25 4.75 -3.76
CA VAL A 61 6.00 3.34 -3.45
C VAL A 61 5.86 2.51 -4.72
N THR A 62 6.29 1.25 -4.66
CA THR A 62 5.94 0.26 -5.68
C THR A 62 4.67 -0.46 -5.25
N VAL A 63 3.71 -0.59 -6.16
CA VAL A 63 2.43 -1.28 -5.91
C VAL A 63 2.27 -2.43 -6.88
N ASP A 64 2.25 -3.64 -6.32
CA ASP A 64 2.08 -4.91 -7.01
C ASP A 64 0.82 -5.65 -6.50
N ILE A 65 0.21 -6.44 -7.39
CA ILE A 65 -0.95 -7.27 -7.07
C ILE A 65 -0.44 -8.69 -6.84
N LEU A 66 -0.66 -9.23 -5.63
CA LEU A 66 -0.37 -10.63 -5.30
C LEU A 66 -1.59 -11.50 -5.61
N ASN A 67 -1.33 -12.68 -6.17
CA ASN A 67 -2.37 -13.55 -6.74
C ASN A 67 -3.05 -14.46 -5.73
#